data_AF-A0A6G9GZF5-F1
#
_entry.id   AF-A0A6G9GZF5-F1
#
_cell.length_a   1.000
_cell.length_b   1.000
_cell.length_c   1.000
_cell.angle_alpha   90.00
_cell.angle_beta   90.00
_cell.angle_gamma   90.00
#
_symmetry.space_group_name_H-M   'P 1'
#
loop_
_entity.id
_entity.type
_entity.pdbx_description
1 polymer ?
#
loop_
_entity_poly.entity_id
_entity_poly.type
_entity_poly.pdbx_seq_one_letter_code
_entity_poly.pdbx_strand_id
1 'polypeptide(L)'
;MSINPVLPGTGPLRSPNGLSQAVVVMLGVVIAADLFSLVVGFDLHSAWGSLLSGSYDEAPDDSYERAESLYGVTGVMQILTLVACAVVFVIWFHRVRGNAQTFAPDAHSKGPSWAVWGWIVPILSLWYPRRVALDIWTASAPEPHLALARRASSGLINLWWALWLVSRAYGNLASRLYEDAEDGAAIQQALVVLMSSDVLDIVAAVAAILVVRRITARQNEKVNGPALPAGGQQTGTPGSSLPGELR
;
A
#
# COMPACT_ATOMS: atom_id res chain seq x y z
N MET A 1 10.18 -24.04 42.41
CA MET A 1 10.56 -24.16 40.99
C MET A 1 9.77 -23.08 40.24
N SER A 2 10.35 -21.89 40.05
CA SER A 2 9.69 -20.76 39.37
C SER A 2 9.89 -20.91 37.88
N ILE A 3 8.81 -21.11 37.13
CA ILE A 3 8.81 -21.08 35.67
C ILE A 3 8.75 -19.61 35.28
N ASN A 4 9.88 -19.04 34.87
CA ASN A 4 9.89 -17.75 34.20
C ASN A 4 9.14 -17.88 32.86
N PRO A 5 8.07 -17.11 32.61
CA PRO A 5 7.46 -17.07 31.29
C PRO A 5 8.47 -16.47 30.31
N VAL A 6 8.83 -17.23 29.29
CA VAL A 6 9.61 -16.72 28.15
C VAL A 6 8.73 -15.69 27.44
N LEU A 7 9.05 -14.41 27.63
CA LEU A 7 8.46 -13.34 26.82
C LEU A 7 8.80 -13.62 25.35
N PRO A 8 7.81 -13.66 24.44
CA PRO A 8 8.08 -13.79 23.01
C PRO A 8 9.04 -12.67 22.57
N GLY A 9 10.15 -13.07 21.94
CA GLY A 9 11.32 -12.23 21.74
C GLY A 9 11.01 -10.83 21.23
N THR A 10 11.51 -9.84 21.95
CA THR A 10 11.66 -8.45 21.51
C THR A 10 12.72 -8.40 20.41
N GLY A 11 12.33 -8.76 19.18
CA GLY A 11 13.19 -8.56 18.02
C GLY A 11 13.58 -7.08 17.91
N PRO A 12 14.83 -6.75 17.51
CA PRO A 12 15.29 -5.37 17.45
C PRO A 12 14.43 -4.56 16.47
N LEU A 13 13.98 -3.37 16.91
CA LEU A 13 13.24 -2.42 16.07
C LEU A 13 14.04 -2.11 14.81
N ARG A 14 13.47 -2.40 13.64
CA ARG A 14 14.17 -2.23 12.35
C ARG A 14 13.70 -0.95 11.68
N SER A 15 14.63 -0.06 11.33
CA SER A 15 14.31 1.24 10.70
C SER A 15 13.49 1.05 9.40
N PRO A 16 12.27 1.58 9.29
CA PRO A 16 11.43 1.39 8.10
C PRO A 16 11.80 2.33 6.94
N ASN A 17 12.69 3.30 7.15
CA ASN A 17 12.91 4.45 6.27
C ASN A 17 13.40 4.05 4.86
N GLY A 18 14.41 3.17 4.75
CA GLY A 18 14.93 2.75 3.45
C GLY A 18 13.90 2.02 2.58
N LEU A 19 13.10 1.13 3.19
CA LEU A 19 12.04 0.41 2.48
C LEU A 19 10.85 1.31 2.14
N SER A 20 10.48 2.23 3.04
CA SER A 20 9.44 3.22 2.76
C SER A 20 9.80 4.10 1.57
N GLN A 21 11.05 4.57 1.51
CA GLN A 21 11.55 5.34 0.38
C GLN A 21 11.56 4.51 -0.92
N ALA A 22 11.98 3.25 -0.86
CA ALA A 22 11.92 2.35 -2.01
C ALA A 22 10.49 2.15 -2.52
N VAL A 23 9.50 1.95 -1.63
CA VAL A 23 8.09 1.85 -2.01
C VAL A 23 7.58 3.14 -2.65
N VAL A 24 7.91 4.30 -2.08
CA VAL A 24 7.49 5.60 -2.63
C VAL A 24 8.10 5.84 -4.02
N VAL A 25 9.37 5.48 -4.23
CA VAL A 25 10.01 5.54 -5.54
C VAL A 25 9.32 4.60 -6.52
N MET A 26 9.09 3.34 -6.15
CA MET A 26 8.41 2.38 -7.02
C MET A 26 6.99 2.81 -7.38
N LEU A 27 6.21 3.35 -6.44
CA LEU A 27 4.89 3.93 -6.73
C LEU A 27 5.00 5.15 -7.67
N GLY A 28 6.06 5.94 -7.54
CA GLY A 28 6.35 7.02 -8.49
C GLY A 28 6.68 6.51 -9.91
N VAL A 29 7.39 5.38 -10.01
CA VAL A 29 7.66 4.72 -11.30
C VAL A 29 6.37 4.14 -11.91
N VAL A 30 5.48 3.56 -11.10
CA VAL A 30 4.14 3.13 -11.57
C VAL A 30 3.39 4.32 -12.16
N ILE A 31 3.28 5.43 -11.42
CA ILE A 31 2.62 6.65 -11.91
C ILE A 31 3.27 7.15 -13.21
N ALA A 32 4.59 7.12 -13.31
CA ALA A 32 5.28 7.55 -14.54
C ALA A 32 4.98 6.62 -15.73
N ALA A 33 4.88 5.31 -15.50
CA ALA A 33 4.49 4.33 -16.51
C ALA A 33 3.05 4.56 -16.98
N ASP A 34 2.13 4.84 -16.07
CA ASP A 34 0.72 5.12 -16.39
C ASP A 34 0.57 6.44 -17.15
N LEU A 35 1.31 7.49 -16.75
CA LEU A 35 1.34 8.75 -17.49
C LEU A 35 1.91 8.57 -18.90
N PHE A 36 2.92 7.73 -19.06
CA PHE A 36 3.46 7.39 -20.38
C PHE A 36 2.45 6.59 -21.22
N SER A 37 1.77 5.62 -20.62
CA SER A 37 0.66 4.87 -21.24
C SER A 37 -0.45 5.80 -21.73
N LEU A 38 -0.83 6.81 -20.93
CA LEU A 38 -1.82 7.81 -21.33
C LEU A 38 -1.40 8.58 -22.58
N VAL A 39 -0.14 9.03 -22.65
CA VAL A 39 0.38 9.75 -23.84
C VAL A 39 0.30 8.86 -25.07
N VAL A 40 0.81 7.63 -25.01
CA VAL A 40 0.78 6.68 -26.13
C VAL A 40 -0.66 6.29 -26.49
N GLY A 41 -1.55 6.18 -25.50
CA GLY A 41 -2.97 5.89 -25.69
C GLY A 41 -3.71 7.01 -26.41
N PHE A 42 -3.39 8.28 -26.12
CA PHE A 42 -3.94 9.41 -26.86
C PHE A 42 -3.49 9.42 -28.32
N ASP A 43 -2.21 9.12 -28.58
CA ASP A 43 -1.68 9.03 -29.93
C ASP A 43 -2.40 7.90 -30.72
N LEU A 44 -2.52 6.71 -30.13
CA LEU A 44 -3.24 5.58 -30.75
C LEU A 44 -4.74 5.88 -30.96
N HIS A 45 -5.39 6.51 -29.98
CA HIS A 45 -6.80 6.90 -30.10
C HIS A 45 -7.02 7.94 -31.22
N SER A 46 -6.07 8.88 -31.39
CA SER A 46 -6.13 9.87 -32.47
C SER A 46 -5.96 9.24 -33.85
N ALA A 47 -5.07 8.24 -33.98
CA ALA A 47 -4.85 7.49 -35.22
C ALA A 47 -6.10 6.68 -35.63
N TRP A 48 -6.78 6.06 -34.67
CA TRP A 48 -8.08 5.42 -34.90
C TRP A 48 -9.16 6.43 -35.32
N GLY A 49 -9.15 7.64 -34.74
CA GLY A 49 -10.06 8.71 -35.13
C GLY A 49 -9.89 9.14 -36.60
N SER A 50 -8.64 9.31 -37.07
CA SER A 50 -8.38 9.64 -38.47
C SER A 50 -8.84 8.54 -39.44
N LEU A 51 -8.57 7.28 -39.09
CA LEU A 51 -9.02 6.10 -39.85
C LEU A 51 -10.53 6.08 -40.04
N LEU A 52 -11.29 6.24 -38.95
CA LEU A 52 -12.75 6.19 -38.97
C LEU A 52 -13.38 7.38 -39.70
N SER A 53 -12.71 8.55 -39.69
CA SER A 53 -13.18 9.75 -40.39
C SER A 53 -12.85 9.77 -41.89
N GLY A 54 -12.09 8.79 -42.38
CA GLY A 54 -11.65 8.73 -43.77
C GLY A 54 -10.54 9.72 -44.14
N SER A 55 -9.93 10.40 -43.16
CA SER A 55 -8.77 11.29 -43.34
C SER A 55 -7.43 10.54 -43.35
N TYR A 56 -7.46 9.21 -43.47
CA TYR A 56 -6.30 8.34 -43.37
C TYR A 56 -5.18 8.68 -44.37
N ASP A 57 -5.52 9.19 -45.56
CA ASP A 57 -4.54 9.61 -46.59
C ASP A 57 -3.55 10.70 -46.10
N GLU A 58 -3.81 11.37 -44.98
CA GLU A 58 -2.91 12.38 -44.38
C GLU A 58 -1.86 11.78 -43.43
N ALA A 59 -2.03 10.54 -42.96
CA ALA A 59 -1.12 9.91 -41.99
C ALA A 59 -0.11 8.98 -42.69
N PRO A 60 1.16 8.92 -42.23
CA PRO A 60 2.12 7.92 -42.71
C PRO A 60 1.58 6.50 -42.50
N ASP A 61 1.76 5.63 -43.50
CA ASP A 61 1.22 4.25 -43.53
C ASP A 61 1.68 3.38 -42.35
N ASP A 62 2.79 3.73 -41.70
CA ASP A 62 3.38 3.02 -40.55
C ASP A 62 2.99 3.61 -39.17
N SER A 63 2.26 4.73 -39.15
CA SER A 63 1.96 5.47 -37.91
C SER A 63 1.08 4.68 -36.94
N TYR A 64 0.10 3.95 -37.49
CA TYR A 64 -0.80 3.09 -36.72
C TYR A 64 -0.07 1.90 -36.10
N GLU A 65 0.64 1.10 -36.91
CA GLU A 65 1.37 -0.09 -36.45
C GLU A 65 2.39 0.28 -35.37
N ARG A 66 3.05 1.43 -35.53
CA ARG A 66 3.97 1.97 -34.55
C ARG A 66 3.28 2.34 -33.24
N ALA A 67 2.15 3.06 -33.30
CA ALA A 67 1.41 3.45 -32.10
C ALA A 67 0.85 2.23 -31.35
N GLU A 68 0.32 1.24 -32.07
CA GLU A 68 -0.18 -0.01 -31.51
C GLU A 68 0.95 -0.81 -30.84
N SER A 69 2.09 -0.96 -31.52
CA SER A 69 3.27 -1.64 -30.96
C SER A 69 3.79 -0.96 -29.70
N LEU A 70 3.89 0.38 -29.72
CA LEU A 70 4.30 1.15 -28.55
C LEU A 70 3.31 0.98 -27.38
N TYR A 71 2.01 0.96 -27.66
CA TYR A 71 0.98 0.76 -26.64
C TYR A 71 1.00 -0.66 -26.04
N GLY A 72 1.28 -1.68 -26.85
CA GLY A 72 1.54 -3.03 -26.33
C GLY A 72 2.75 -3.08 -25.39
N VAL A 73 3.83 -2.36 -25.72
CA VAL A 73 5.02 -2.25 -24.88
C VAL A 73 4.73 -1.52 -23.57
N THR A 74 3.89 -0.47 -23.57
CA THR A 74 3.51 0.22 -22.31
C THR A 74 2.77 -0.72 -21.37
N GLY A 75 1.85 -1.55 -21.88
CA GLY A 75 1.14 -2.55 -21.07
C GLY A 75 2.08 -3.54 -20.39
N VAL A 76 3.07 -4.08 -21.11
CA VAL A 76 4.09 -4.97 -20.52
C VAL A 76 4.91 -4.25 -19.45
N MET A 77 5.32 -3.01 -19.71
CA MET A 77 6.08 -2.19 -18.76
C MET A 77 5.28 -1.90 -17.48
N GLN A 78 3.98 -1.60 -17.60
CA GLN A 78 3.09 -1.38 -16.46
C GLN A 78 2.98 -2.65 -15.60
N ILE A 79 2.78 -3.82 -16.22
CA ILE A 79 2.71 -5.10 -15.49
C ILE A 79 4.00 -5.37 -14.72
N LEU A 80 5.16 -5.23 -15.37
CA LEU A 80 6.47 -5.47 -14.73
C LEU A 80 6.71 -4.51 -13.57
N THR A 81 6.42 -3.22 -13.77
CA THR A 81 6.58 -2.18 -12.76
C THR A 81 5.65 -2.42 -11.56
N LEU A 82 4.40 -2.80 -11.83
CA LEU A 82 3.42 -3.13 -10.81
C LEU A 82 3.86 -4.34 -9.98
N VAL A 83 4.34 -5.41 -10.61
CA VAL A 83 4.82 -6.61 -9.92
C VAL A 83 6.03 -6.27 -9.03
N ALA A 84 7.01 -5.54 -9.56
CA ALA A 84 8.15 -5.07 -8.78
C ALA A 84 7.71 -4.20 -7.59
N CYS A 85 6.77 -3.28 -7.81
CA CYS A 85 6.20 -2.43 -6.77
C CYS A 85 5.48 -3.26 -5.69
N ALA A 86 4.68 -4.25 -6.10
CA ALA A 86 3.97 -5.14 -5.18
C ALA A 86 4.93 -5.92 -4.28
N VAL A 87 6.03 -6.44 -4.81
CA VAL A 87 7.06 -7.15 -4.03
C VAL A 87 7.66 -6.22 -2.96
N VAL A 88 8.12 -5.04 -3.36
CA VAL A 88 8.72 -4.06 -2.43
C VAL A 88 7.70 -3.59 -1.39
N PHE A 89 6.45 -3.36 -1.81
CA PHE A 89 5.34 -2.97 -0.93
C PHE A 89 5.05 -4.05 0.11
N VAL A 90 4.95 -5.32 -0.28
CA VAL A 90 4.69 -6.44 0.64
C VAL A 90 5.84 -6.60 1.66
N ILE A 91 7.10 -6.44 1.23
CA ILE A 91 8.26 -6.49 2.13
C ILE A 91 8.20 -5.35 3.15
N TRP A 92 7.92 -4.12 2.70
CA TRP A 92 7.73 -2.97 3.59
C TRP A 92 6.56 -3.21 4.55
N PHE A 93 5.42 -3.67 4.04
CA PHE A 93 4.19 -3.93 4.78
C PHE A 93 4.41 -4.96 5.91
N HIS A 94 5.13 -6.04 5.59
CA HIS A 94 5.51 -7.04 6.58
C HIS A 94 6.42 -6.46 7.68
N ARG A 95 7.36 -5.59 7.32
CA ARG A 95 8.27 -4.94 8.29
C ARG A 95 7.53 -3.97 9.21
N VAL A 96 6.67 -3.10 8.67
CA VAL A 96 5.90 -2.16 9.50
C VAL A 96 4.89 -2.87 10.39
N ARG A 97 4.37 -4.02 9.98
CA ARG A 97 3.58 -4.92 10.82
C ARG A 97 4.38 -5.48 12.00
N GLY A 98 5.61 -5.93 11.75
CA GLY A 98 6.50 -6.39 12.82
C GLY A 98 6.74 -5.31 13.87
N ASN A 99 7.06 -4.09 13.44
CA ASN A 99 7.23 -2.94 14.35
C ASN A 99 5.94 -2.62 15.11
N ALA A 100 4.79 -2.63 14.44
CA ALA A 100 3.48 -2.40 15.06
C ALA A 100 3.16 -3.42 16.15
N GLN A 101 3.53 -4.69 15.95
CA GLN A 101 3.35 -5.75 16.94
C GLN A 101 4.17 -5.49 18.21
N THR A 102 5.36 -4.90 18.09
CA THR A 102 6.16 -4.47 19.25
C THR A 102 5.52 -3.31 20.01
N PHE A 103 4.81 -2.40 19.34
CA PHE A 103 4.15 -1.26 19.98
C PHE A 103 2.83 -1.60 20.67
N ALA A 104 2.07 -2.55 20.12
CA ALA A 104 0.79 -2.98 20.68
C ALA A 104 0.51 -4.45 20.30
N PRO A 105 1.00 -5.41 21.10
CA PRO A 105 0.77 -6.84 20.84
C PRO A 105 -0.72 -7.18 20.74
N ASP A 106 -1.54 -6.58 21.61
CA ASP A 106 -2.98 -6.84 21.73
C ASP A 106 -3.80 -6.26 20.56
N ALA A 107 -3.22 -5.38 19.74
CA ALA A 107 -3.89 -4.82 18.57
C ALA A 107 -3.94 -5.78 17.37
N HIS A 108 -3.26 -6.93 17.44
CA HIS A 108 -3.10 -7.86 16.33
C HIS A 108 -3.87 -9.17 16.57
N SER A 109 -4.92 -9.38 15.79
CA SER A 109 -5.83 -10.52 15.97
C SER A 109 -5.34 -11.88 15.44
N LYS A 110 -4.26 -11.93 14.62
CA LYS A 110 -3.77 -13.16 13.97
C LYS A 110 -2.24 -13.17 13.82
N GLY A 111 -1.66 -14.38 13.72
CA GLY A 111 -0.20 -14.58 13.62
C GLY A 111 0.46 -13.99 12.35
N PRO A 112 1.79 -13.81 12.34
CA PRO A 112 2.53 -13.08 11.30
C PRO A 112 2.38 -13.62 9.88
N SER A 113 2.31 -14.94 9.73
CA SER A 113 2.28 -15.60 8.42
C SER A 113 1.05 -15.27 7.59
N TRP A 114 -0.06 -14.89 8.23
CA TRP A 114 -1.29 -14.50 7.52
C TRP A 114 -1.15 -13.20 6.72
N ALA A 115 -0.20 -12.33 7.07
CA ALA A 115 0.04 -11.10 6.34
C ALA A 115 0.56 -11.32 4.92
N VAL A 116 1.20 -12.47 4.66
CA VAL A 116 1.68 -12.87 3.32
C VAL A 116 0.59 -13.63 2.58
N TRP A 117 -0.05 -14.62 3.22
CA TRP A 117 -1.16 -15.37 2.62
C TRP A 117 -2.35 -14.48 2.23
N GLY A 118 -2.54 -13.38 2.95
CA GLY A 118 -3.54 -12.37 2.62
C GLY A 118 -3.37 -11.72 1.26
N TRP A 119 -2.17 -11.71 0.67
CA TRP A 119 -1.95 -11.15 -0.68
C TRP A 119 -2.00 -12.22 -1.78
N ILE A 120 -1.69 -13.46 -1.44
CA ILE A 120 -1.56 -14.56 -2.42
C ILE A 120 -2.93 -15.23 -2.68
N VAL A 121 -3.75 -15.39 -1.64
CA VAL A 121 -5.03 -16.08 -1.76
C VAL A 121 -6.09 -15.09 -2.26
N PRO A 122 -6.70 -15.28 -3.44
CA PRO A 122 -7.58 -14.28 -4.07
C PRO A 122 -8.76 -13.83 -3.20
N ILE A 123 -9.34 -14.75 -2.42
CA ILE A 123 -10.48 -14.42 -1.53
C ILE A 123 -9.99 -13.60 -0.32
N LEU A 124 -8.78 -13.87 0.18
CA LEU A 124 -8.21 -13.14 1.31
C LEU A 124 -7.71 -11.77 0.87
N SER A 125 -7.20 -11.63 -0.36
CA SER A 125 -6.67 -10.37 -0.90
C SER A 125 -7.72 -9.28 -1.06
N LEU A 126 -9.02 -9.60 -0.94
CA LEU A 126 -10.10 -8.62 -0.97
C LEU A 126 -10.27 -7.83 0.34
N TRP A 127 -9.88 -8.39 1.50
CA TRP A 127 -10.18 -7.79 2.79
C TRP A 127 -9.10 -7.95 3.86
N TYR A 128 -8.26 -8.97 3.76
CA TYR A 128 -7.28 -9.28 4.80
C TYR A 128 -6.16 -8.24 4.87
N PRO A 129 -5.56 -7.78 3.75
CA PRO A 129 -4.52 -6.76 3.84
C PRO A 129 -5.05 -5.42 4.37
N ARG A 130 -6.29 -5.05 4.06
CA ARG A 130 -6.97 -3.90 4.70
C ARG A 130 -7.00 -4.05 6.21
N ARG A 131 -7.42 -5.21 6.73
CA ARG A 131 -7.47 -5.46 8.17
C ARG A 131 -6.10 -5.29 8.82
N VAL A 132 -5.07 -5.87 8.21
CA VAL A 132 -3.68 -5.71 8.71
C VAL A 132 -3.24 -4.24 8.66
N ALA A 133 -3.59 -3.48 7.62
CA ALA A 133 -3.28 -2.06 7.53
C ALA A 133 -3.98 -1.23 8.62
N LEU A 134 -5.21 -1.58 8.98
CA LEU A 134 -5.94 -0.95 10.09
C LEU A 134 -5.29 -1.26 11.45
N ASP A 135 -4.87 -2.50 11.66
CA ASP A 135 -4.15 -2.92 12.88
C ASP A 135 -2.83 -2.13 13.00
N ILE A 136 -2.05 -2.06 11.91
CA ILE A 136 -0.80 -1.25 11.84
C ILE A 136 -1.09 0.22 12.13
N TRP A 137 -2.12 0.78 11.50
CA TRP A 137 -2.50 2.19 11.65
C TRP A 137 -2.84 2.55 13.10
N THR A 138 -3.59 1.67 13.77
CA THR A 138 -4.02 1.81 15.16
C THR A 138 -2.83 1.67 16.11
N ALA A 139 -2.00 0.64 15.93
CA ALA A 139 -0.80 0.41 16.74
C ALA A 139 0.26 1.51 16.57
N SER A 140 0.30 2.16 15.40
CA SER A 140 1.22 3.27 15.12
C SER A 140 0.70 4.62 15.64
N ALA A 141 -0.52 4.73 16.16
CA ALA A 141 -1.03 5.98 16.74
C ALA A 141 -0.24 6.39 18.01
N PRO A 142 -0.14 7.69 18.35
CA PRO A 142 0.62 8.17 19.51
C PRO A 142 0.29 7.41 20.81
N GLU A 143 -1.01 7.20 21.05
CA GLU A 143 -1.52 6.41 22.17
C GLU A 143 -2.33 5.20 21.64
N PRO A 144 -1.71 4.03 21.44
CA PRO A 144 -2.37 2.87 20.82
C PRO A 144 -3.60 2.37 21.58
N HIS A 145 -3.51 2.29 22.90
CA HIS A 145 -4.61 1.78 23.74
C HIS A 145 -5.83 2.72 23.68
N LEU A 146 -5.59 4.04 23.65
CA LEU A 146 -6.65 5.02 23.52
C LEU A 146 -7.19 5.10 22.08
N ALA A 147 -6.34 4.88 21.07
CA ALA A 147 -6.73 4.76 19.67
C ALA A 147 -7.60 3.52 19.41
N LEU A 148 -7.30 2.40 20.08
CA LEU A 148 -8.08 1.17 20.05
C LEU A 148 -9.47 1.41 20.68
N ALA A 149 -9.50 2.05 21.86
CA ALA A 149 -10.74 2.38 22.56
C ALA A 149 -11.63 3.36 21.78
N ARG A 150 -11.03 4.36 21.10
CA ARG A 150 -11.75 5.39 20.34
C ARG A 150 -11.98 5.05 18.87
N ARG A 151 -11.58 3.86 18.40
CA ARG A 151 -11.68 3.44 17.00
C ARG A 151 -11.14 4.52 16.06
N ALA A 152 -9.85 4.83 16.20
CA ALA A 152 -9.18 5.94 15.50
C ALA A 152 -9.57 6.06 14.02
N SER A 153 -9.73 7.30 13.55
CA SER A 153 -10.07 7.58 12.16
C SER A 153 -9.10 6.89 11.21
N SER A 154 -9.66 5.98 10.41
CA SER A 154 -8.96 5.14 9.44
C SER A 154 -9.40 5.45 8.00
N GLY A 155 -9.98 6.64 7.78
CA GLY A 155 -10.51 7.07 6.49
C GLY A 155 -9.50 6.95 5.36
N LEU A 156 -8.23 7.31 5.60
CA LEU A 156 -7.16 7.18 4.60
C LEU A 156 -6.90 5.72 4.19
N ILE A 157 -6.87 4.79 5.15
CA ILE A 157 -6.66 3.35 4.87
C ILE A 157 -7.85 2.79 4.09
N ASN A 158 -9.08 3.17 4.45
CA ASN A 158 -10.29 2.74 3.75
C ASN A 158 -10.35 3.30 2.33
N LEU A 159 -10.02 4.58 2.15
CA LEU A 159 -9.98 5.23 0.85
C LEU A 159 -8.94 4.60 -0.07
N TRP A 160 -7.70 4.45 0.41
CA TRP A 160 -6.65 3.79 -0.35
C TRP A 160 -7.05 2.35 -0.74
N TRP A 161 -7.58 1.58 0.20
CA TRP A 161 -7.98 0.19 -0.08
C TRP A 161 -9.12 0.11 -1.10
N ALA A 162 -10.13 0.99 -0.97
CA ALA A 162 -11.24 1.06 -1.92
C ALA A 162 -10.73 1.44 -3.32
N LEU A 163 -9.90 2.48 -3.42
CA LEU A 163 -9.30 2.90 -4.69
C LEU A 163 -8.46 1.79 -5.34
N TRP A 164 -7.66 1.07 -4.53
CA TRP A 164 -6.88 -0.05 -5.02
C TRP A 164 -7.79 -1.18 -5.54
N LEU A 165 -8.84 -1.55 -4.81
CA LEU A 165 -9.73 -2.62 -5.26
C LEU A 165 -10.48 -2.24 -6.55
N VAL A 166 -10.97 -0.99 -6.63
CA VAL A 166 -11.69 -0.50 -7.81
C VAL A 166 -10.74 -0.37 -9.00
N SER A 167 -9.52 0.16 -8.85
CA SER A 167 -8.53 0.21 -9.94
C SER A 167 -8.18 -1.18 -10.47
N ARG A 168 -7.96 -2.17 -9.59
CA ARG A 168 -7.69 -3.55 -10.03
C ARG A 168 -8.85 -4.18 -10.81
N ALA A 169 -10.08 -4.01 -10.33
CA ALA A 169 -11.26 -4.55 -11.00
C ALA A 169 -11.53 -3.81 -12.32
N TYR A 170 -11.43 -2.48 -12.31
CA TYR A 170 -11.71 -1.64 -13.47
C TYR A 170 -10.65 -1.80 -14.55
N GLY A 171 -9.36 -1.83 -14.19
CA GLY A 171 -8.28 -2.09 -15.14
C GLY A 171 -8.39 -3.48 -15.77
N ASN A 172 -8.75 -4.53 -15.01
CA ASN A 172 -8.95 -5.85 -15.61
C ASN A 172 -10.14 -5.90 -16.58
N LEU A 173 -11.23 -5.18 -16.26
CA LEU A 173 -12.36 -5.04 -17.18
C LEU A 173 -11.95 -4.25 -18.43
N ALA A 174 -11.22 -3.15 -18.28
CA ALA A 174 -10.75 -2.32 -19.37
C ALA A 174 -9.84 -3.09 -20.33
N SER A 175 -8.89 -3.88 -19.81
CA SER A 175 -8.03 -4.74 -20.63
C SER A 175 -8.83 -5.78 -21.42
N ARG A 176 -9.82 -6.43 -20.79
CA ARG A 176 -10.68 -7.39 -21.50
C ARG A 176 -11.51 -6.73 -22.60
N LEU A 177 -12.08 -5.56 -22.32
CA LEU A 177 -12.85 -4.81 -23.34
C LEU A 177 -11.99 -4.43 -24.54
N TYR A 178 -10.70 -4.16 -24.32
CA TYR A 178 -9.76 -3.88 -25.41
C TYR A 178 -9.34 -5.15 -26.16
N GLU A 179 -9.08 -6.25 -25.45
CA GLU A 179 -8.75 -7.56 -26.05
C GLU A 179 -9.91 -8.13 -26.89
N ASP A 180 -11.16 -7.93 -26.46
CA ASP A 180 -12.36 -8.43 -27.12
C ASP A 180 -12.88 -7.48 -28.24
N ALA A 181 -12.24 -6.32 -28.46
CA ALA A 181 -12.70 -5.35 -29.45
C ALA A 181 -12.32 -5.76 -30.89
N GLU A 182 -13.31 -6.03 -31.73
CA GLU A 182 -13.09 -6.55 -33.10
C GLU A 182 -13.17 -5.46 -34.19
N ASP A 183 -13.84 -4.34 -33.93
CA ASP A 183 -13.99 -3.24 -34.89
C ASP A 183 -13.37 -1.93 -34.40
N GLY A 184 -13.06 -1.02 -35.33
CA GLY A 184 -12.35 0.21 -35.01
C GLY A 184 -13.10 1.13 -34.04
N ALA A 185 -14.44 1.15 -34.06
CA ALA A 185 -15.22 1.96 -33.14
C ALA A 185 -15.21 1.36 -31.73
N ALA A 186 -15.27 0.03 -31.62
CA ALA A 186 -15.11 -0.70 -30.36
C ALA A 186 -13.71 -0.49 -29.77
N ILE A 187 -12.66 -0.57 -30.59
CA ILE A 187 -11.26 -0.33 -30.16
C ILE A 187 -11.10 1.10 -29.65
N GLN A 188 -11.64 2.09 -30.38
CA GLN A 188 -11.57 3.49 -29.98
C GLN A 188 -12.25 3.74 -28.62
N GLN A 189 -13.40 3.11 -28.36
CA GLN A 189 -14.09 3.18 -27.07
C GLN A 189 -13.32 2.46 -25.96
N ALA A 190 -12.78 1.28 -26.25
CA ALA A 190 -12.00 0.51 -25.29
C ALA A 190 -10.73 1.26 -24.85
N LEU A 191 -10.07 1.99 -25.76
CA LEU A 191 -8.93 2.87 -25.43
C LEU A 191 -9.31 3.95 -24.40
N VAL A 192 -10.50 4.55 -24.53
CA VAL A 192 -10.97 5.55 -23.55
C VAL A 192 -11.16 4.91 -22.18
N VAL A 193 -11.69 3.68 -22.13
CA VAL A 193 -11.87 2.92 -20.88
C VAL A 193 -10.54 2.48 -20.27
N LEU A 194 -9.55 2.13 -21.09
CA LEU A 194 -8.19 1.85 -20.62
C LEU A 194 -7.52 3.09 -20.04
N MET A 195 -7.55 4.21 -20.75
CA MET A 195 -6.98 5.48 -20.28
C MET A 195 -7.66 5.96 -18.99
N SER A 196 -8.98 5.84 -18.84
CA SER A 196 -9.64 6.17 -17.57
C SER A 196 -9.22 5.23 -16.44
N SER A 197 -8.89 3.97 -16.74
CA SER A 197 -8.37 3.02 -15.76
C SER A 197 -6.95 3.38 -15.28
N ASP A 198 -6.09 3.88 -16.17
CA ASP A 198 -4.75 4.40 -15.83
C ASP A 198 -4.87 5.59 -14.86
N VAL A 199 -5.81 6.52 -15.12
CA VAL A 199 -6.08 7.65 -14.20
C VAL A 199 -6.49 7.16 -12.81
N LEU A 200 -7.31 6.12 -12.74
CA LEU A 200 -7.75 5.57 -11.47
C LEU A 200 -6.60 4.86 -10.72
N ASP A 201 -5.71 4.16 -11.43
CA ASP A 201 -4.52 3.53 -10.83
C ASP A 201 -3.55 4.59 -10.28
N ILE A 202 -3.34 5.70 -11.00
CA ILE A 202 -2.56 6.85 -10.51
C ILE A 202 -3.14 7.39 -9.20
N VAL A 203 -4.47 7.59 -9.12
CA VAL A 203 -5.13 8.07 -7.89
C VAL A 203 -4.97 7.06 -6.74
N ALA A 204 -5.06 5.76 -7.02
CA ALA A 204 -4.81 4.71 -6.04
C ALA A 204 -3.35 4.69 -5.56
N ALA A 205 -2.38 4.87 -6.47
CA ALA A 205 -0.96 4.95 -6.17
C ALA A 205 -0.62 6.17 -5.30
N VAL A 206 -1.21 7.34 -5.57
CA VAL A 206 -1.07 8.53 -4.72
C VAL A 206 -1.60 8.27 -3.31
N ALA A 207 -2.79 7.66 -3.19
CA ALA A 207 -3.32 7.28 -1.88
C ALA A 207 -2.40 6.29 -1.14
N ALA A 208 -1.79 5.35 -1.86
CA ALA A 208 -0.81 4.42 -1.30
C ALA A 208 0.45 5.14 -0.78
N ILE A 209 0.99 6.10 -1.53
CA ILE A 209 2.13 6.94 -1.10
C ILE A 209 1.79 7.66 0.22
N LEU A 210 0.59 8.22 0.33
CA LEU A 210 0.14 8.91 1.55
C LEU A 210 0.06 7.95 2.74
N VAL A 211 -0.47 6.74 2.55
CA VAL A 211 -0.50 5.69 3.57
C VAL A 211 0.92 5.33 4.03
N VAL A 212 1.82 5.05 3.09
CA VAL A 212 3.21 4.65 3.35
C VAL A 212 3.94 5.73 4.15
N ARG A 213 3.88 6.98 3.69
CA ARG A 213 4.51 8.12 4.36
C ARG A 213 3.94 8.33 5.76
N ARG A 214 2.63 8.27 5.93
CA ARG A 214 1.97 8.54 7.21
C ARG A 214 2.23 7.45 8.25
N ILE A 215 2.21 6.17 7.85
CA ILE A 215 2.58 5.05 8.74
C ILE A 215 4.05 5.16 9.12
N THR A 216 4.93 5.39 8.14
CA THR A 216 6.38 5.48 8.39
C THR A 216 6.71 6.63 9.34
N ALA A 217 6.13 7.82 9.14
CA ALA A 217 6.34 8.98 10.02
C ALA A 217 5.92 8.67 11.46
N ARG A 218 4.72 8.10 11.67
CA ARG A 218 4.21 7.73 12.99
C ARG A 218 5.10 6.71 13.71
N GLN A 219 5.59 5.70 12.98
CA GLN A 219 6.50 4.72 13.57
C GLN A 219 7.86 5.34 13.88
N ASN A 220 8.38 6.24 13.03
CA ASN A 220 9.66 6.91 13.24
C ASN A 220 9.62 7.88 14.44
N GLU A 221 8.50 8.60 14.63
CA GLU A 221 8.26 9.43 15.82
C GLU A 221 8.26 8.61 17.11
N LYS A 222 7.74 7.37 17.09
CA LYS A 222 7.78 6.48 18.26
C LYS A 222 9.14 5.90 18.56
N VAL A 223 9.90 5.53 17.52
CA VAL A 223 11.24 4.96 17.69
C VAL A 223 12.23 6.02 18.18
N ASN A 224 12.08 7.28 17.74
CA ASN A 224 12.99 8.37 18.06
C ASN A 224 12.44 9.37 19.11
N GLY A 225 11.21 9.18 19.57
CA GLY A 225 10.59 10.04 20.58
C GLY A 225 11.20 9.84 21.97
N PRO A 226 11.00 10.79 22.90
CA PRO A 226 11.50 10.65 24.27
C PRO A 226 10.99 9.34 24.87
N ALA A 227 11.90 8.54 25.47
CA ALA A 227 11.49 7.40 26.28
C ALA A 227 10.47 7.92 27.31
N LEU A 228 9.27 7.34 27.32
CA LEU A 228 8.28 7.63 28.36
C LEU A 228 9.01 7.50 29.70
N PRO A 229 8.88 8.48 30.63
CA PRO A 229 9.45 8.35 31.96
C PRO A 229 9.03 6.99 32.50
N ALA A 230 10.00 6.12 32.79
CA ALA A 230 9.73 4.84 33.42
C ALA A 230 8.83 5.14 34.61
N GLY A 231 7.59 4.63 34.56
CA GLY A 231 6.57 4.89 35.55
C GLY A 231 7.20 4.76 36.92
N GLY A 232 7.10 5.82 37.72
CA GLY A 232 7.86 6.00 38.95
C GLY A 232 7.91 4.69 39.74
N GLN A 233 9.11 4.14 39.88
CA GLN A 233 9.42 3.35 41.06
C GLN A 233 9.06 4.24 42.23
N GLN A 234 7.90 4.00 42.83
CA GLN A 234 7.73 4.27 44.25
C GLN A 234 8.86 3.50 44.90
N THR A 235 9.95 4.21 45.19
CA THR A 235 10.96 3.75 46.12
C THR A 235 10.23 3.57 47.43
N GLY A 236 9.74 2.35 47.66
CA GLY A 236 9.27 1.93 48.96
C GLY A 236 10.42 2.20 49.92
N THR A 237 10.20 3.15 50.81
CA THR A 237 11.10 3.46 51.91
C THR A 237 11.28 2.16 52.71
N PRO A 238 12.49 1.59 52.80
CA PRO A 238 12.73 0.42 53.63
C PRO A 238 12.56 0.81 55.10
N GLY A 239 12.00 -0.11 55.89
CA GLY A 239 11.46 0.13 57.22
C GLY A 239 12.34 0.90 58.21
N SER A 240 11.70 1.75 58.99
CA SER A 240 12.14 2.04 60.36
C SER A 240 11.50 0.99 61.28
N SER A 241 12.21 -0.12 61.48
CA SER A 241 12.01 -1.00 62.64
C SER A 241 12.30 -0.19 63.91
N LEU A 242 11.28 0.05 64.74
CA LEU A 242 11.49 0.52 66.12
C LEU A 242 11.88 -0.68 66.99
N PRO A 243 12.95 -0.58 67.81
CA PRO A 243 13.25 -1.56 68.84
C PRO A 243 12.21 -1.47 69.97
N GLY A 244 11.78 -2.61 70.49
CA GLY A 244 10.94 -2.65 71.68
C GLY A 244 11.68 -2.17 72.93
N GLU A 245 10.95 -1.56 73.85
CA GLU A 245 11.21 -1.61 75.30
C GLU A 245 9.90 -1.47 76.10
N LEU A 246 9.58 -2.55 76.83
CA LEU A 246 9.17 -2.61 78.24
C LEU A 246 8.36 -1.43 78.84
N ARG A 247 7.04 -1.59 79.01
CA ARG A 247 6.34 -1.72 80.32
C ARG A 247 4.83 -1.78 80.15
#